data_AF-A0A380EKQ4-F1
#
_entry.id   AF-A0A380EKQ4-F1
#
_cell.length_a   1.000
_cell.length_b   1.000
_cell.length_c   1.000
_cell.angle_alpha   90.00
_cell.angle_beta   90.00
_cell.angle_gamma   90.00
#
_symmetry.space_group_name_H-M   'P 1'
#
loop_
_entity.id
_entity.type
_entity.pdbx_description
1 polymer ?
#
loop_
_entity_poly.entity_id
_entity_poly.type
_entity_poly.pdbx_seq_one_letter_code
_entity_poly.pdbx_strand_id
1 'polypeptide(L)'
;MIDIPLDETSFMYDTPGIIQDHQMTHLVSEKELKIIMPKKEIKQRVYQLNEAQTLFFGGLARIDYVSGGKRPLVCFFSNDLNIHRTKTEKANDLWRNQLGDLLTPPGNPQNFDLNEVKAVRLETGKEKRDVMISGLGFITIGPGAKVIVRVPKNVDVVLRNSIYKVIKKMKLQL
;
A
#
# COMPACT_ATOMS: atom_id res chain seq x y z
N MET A 1 -25.86 0.17 -22.19
CA MET A 1 -26.56 -0.78 -21.31
C MET A 1 -26.66 -2.06 -22.11
N ILE A 2 -26.12 -3.15 -21.60
CA ILE A 2 -26.15 -4.46 -22.24
C ILE A 2 -27.01 -5.35 -21.35
N ASP A 3 -28.00 -6.00 -21.94
CA ASP A 3 -28.97 -6.81 -21.22
C ASP A 3 -28.62 -8.28 -21.45
N ILE A 4 -28.29 -8.99 -20.37
CA ILE A 4 -27.90 -10.40 -20.42
C ILE A 4 -29.09 -11.21 -19.89
N PRO A 5 -29.87 -11.91 -20.75
CA PRO A 5 -30.99 -12.73 -20.29
C PRO A 5 -30.47 -13.88 -19.43
N LEU A 6 -31.09 -14.07 -18.26
CA LEU A 6 -30.81 -15.20 -17.37
C LEU A 6 -31.85 -16.32 -17.55
N ASP A 7 -33.10 -15.94 -17.79
CA ASP A 7 -34.22 -16.81 -18.16
C ASP A 7 -35.27 -16.02 -18.98
N GLU A 8 -36.45 -16.60 -19.21
CA GLU A 8 -37.54 -16.00 -20.00
C GLU A 8 -38.12 -14.70 -19.39
N THR A 9 -37.86 -14.44 -18.11
CA THR A 9 -38.46 -13.35 -17.33
C THR A 9 -37.46 -12.46 -16.61
N SER A 10 -36.19 -12.87 -16.53
CA SER A 10 -35.16 -12.17 -15.75
C SER A 10 -33.92 -11.84 -16.58
N PHE A 11 -33.36 -10.66 -16.28
CA PHE A 11 -32.24 -10.07 -17.01
C PHE A 11 -31.21 -9.50 -16.01
N MET A 12 -29.93 -9.63 -16.36
CA MET A 12 -28.83 -8.93 -15.71
C MET A 12 -28.43 -7.74 -16.56
N TYR A 13 -28.43 -6.54 -15.97
CA TYR A 13 -28.13 -5.29 -16.67
C TYR A 13 -26.69 -4.86 -16.40
N ASP A 14 -25.88 -4.76 -17.46
CA ASP A 14 -24.55 -4.19 -17.38
C ASP A 14 -24.63 -2.65 -17.36
N THR A 15 -24.12 -2.08 -16.26
CA THR A 15 -24.10 -0.63 -16.04
C THR A 15 -22.69 -0.11 -16.30
N PRO A 16 -22.51 1.11 -16.87
CA PRO A 16 -21.19 1.70 -17.01
C PRO A 16 -20.44 1.72 -15.67
N GLY A 17 -19.21 1.19 -15.66
CA GLY A 17 -18.39 1.13 -14.46
C GLY A 17 -18.07 2.52 -13.91
N ILE A 18 -18.19 2.69 -12.59
CA ILE A 18 -17.84 3.94 -11.91
C ILE A 18 -16.31 3.99 -11.74
N ILE A 19 -15.69 5.06 -12.26
CA ILE A 19 -14.28 5.37 -12.02
C ILE A 19 -14.14 5.90 -10.59
N GLN A 20 -13.09 5.46 -9.90
CA GLN A 20 -12.88 5.79 -8.50
C GLN A 20 -11.58 6.57 -8.31
N ASP A 21 -11.67 7.89 -8.45
CA ASP A 21 -10.53 8.81 -8.60
C ASP A 21 -9.51 8.78 -7.43
N HIS A 22 -9.88 8.20 -6.30
CA HIS A 22 -9.03 8.08 -5.12
C HIS A 22 -8.10 6.85 -5.11
N GLN A 23 -8.01 6.10 -6.21
CA GLN A 23 -7.09 4.96 -6.35
C GLN A 23 -5.74 5.37 -6.96
N MET A 24 -4.65 4.81 -6.42
CA MET A 24 -3.30 4.98 -6.98
C MET A 24 -3.17 4.54 -8.45
N THR A 25 -4.00 3.60 -8.88
CA THR A 25 -4.03 3.06 -10.25
C THR A 25 -4.33 4.12 -11.32
N HIS A 26 -5.03 5.19 -10.97
CA HIS A 26 -5.31 6.30 -11.89
C HIS A 26 -4.14 7.28 -12.06
N LEU A 27 -3.12 7.19 -11.20
CA LEU A 27 -1.98 8.11 -11.19
C LEU A 27 -0.74 7.54 -11.88
N VAL A 28 -0.82 6.35 -12.46
CA VAL A 28 0.30 5.65 -13.06
C VAL A 28 0.04 5.34 -14.52
N SER A 29 1.11 5.27 -15.33
CA SER A 29 1.02 4.83 -16.72
C SER A 29 0.67 3.34 -16.81
N GLU A 30 0.23 2.85 -17.97
CA GLU A 30 -0.08 1.43 -18.17
C GLU A 30 1.10 0.49 -17.87
N LYS A 31 2.34 0.93 -18.15
CA LYS A 31 3.55 0.15 -17.85
C LYS A 31 3.75 0.01 -16.34
N GLU A 32 3.53 1.10 -15.60
CA GLU A 32 3.64 1.14 -14.15
C GLU A 32 2.46 0.43 -13.47
N LEU A 33 1.27 0.50 -14.08
CA LEU A 33 0.08 -0.24 -13.65
C LEU A 33 0.36 -1.75 -13.61
N LYS A 34 1.06 -2.28 -14.61
CA LYS A 34 1.49 -3.70 -14.64
C LYS A 34 2.49 -4.07 -13.53
N ILE A 35 3.14 -3.09 -12.89
CA ILE A 35 4.05 -3.31 -11.76
C ILE A 35 3.26 -3.28 -10.45
N ILE A 36 2.38 -2.29 -10.27
CA ILE A 36 1.61 -2.15 -9.02
C ILE A 36 0.45 -3.14 -8.91
N MET A 37 -0.07 -3.63 -10.04
CA MET A 37 -1.12 -4.65 -10.06
C MET A 37 -0.52 -6.06 -9.86
N PRO A 38 -0.96 -6.82 -8.86
CA PRO A 38 -0.53 -8.20 -8.68
C PRO A 38 -0.97 -9.08 -9.86
N LYS A 39 -0.03 -9.77 -10.49
CA LYS A 39 -0.30 -10.77 -11.55
C LYS A 39 -0.47 -12.20 -11.02
N LYS A 40 -0.04 -12.41 -9.78
CA LYS A 40 -0.03 -13.69 -9.06
C LYS A 40 -0.40 -13.43 -7.61
N GLU A 41 -0.63 -14.49 -6.85
CA GLU A 41 -0.83 -14.40 -5.41
C GLU A 41 0.24 -13.51 -4.75
N ILE A 42 -0.21 -12.55 -3.94
CA ILE A 42 0.67 -11.62 -3.23
C ILE A 42 1.46 -12.38 -2.17
N LYS A 43 2.78 -12.33 -2.25
CA LYS A 43 3.64 -12.85 -1.19
C LYS A 43 3.75 -11.84 -0.07
N GLN A 44 3.58 -12.31 1.17
CA GLN A 44 3.86 -11.51 2.35
C GLN A 44 5.35 -11.15 2.41
N ARG A 45 5.66 -9.87 2.58
CA ARG A 45 7.04 -9.38 2.80
C ARG A 45 7.15 -8.76 4.18
N VAL A 46 7.93 -9.37 5.07
CA VAL A 46 8.04 -8.96 6.47
C VAL A 46 9.28 -8.10 6.68
N TYR A 47 9.10 -6.87 7.17
CA TYR A 47 10.19 -5.96 7.53
C TYR A 47 10.19 -5.71 9.03
N GLN A 48 11.26 -6.11 9.72
CA GLN A 48 11.47 -5.77 11.12
C GLN A 48 12.02 -4.35 11.24
N LEU A 49 11.21 -3.43 11.76
CA LEU A 49 11.57 -2.02 11.90
C LEU A 49 11.79 -1.63 13.36
N ASN A 50 12.81 -0.80 13.56
CA ASN A 50 12.94 0.07 14.72
C ASN A 50 12.23 1.39 14.40
N GLU A 51 11.94 2.16 15.45
CA GLU A 51 11.46 3.54 15.32
C GLU A 51 12.38 4.39 14.43
N ALA A 52 11.83 5.44 13.82
CA ALA A 52 12.53 6.30 12.87
C ALA A 52 13.06 5.57 11.62
N GLN A 53 12.33 4.57 11.13
CA GLN A 53 12.59 3.93 9.84
C GLN A 53 11.40 4.06 8.90
N THR A 54 11.70 4.08 7.61
CA THR A 54 10.73 4.31 6.54
C THR A 54 10.79 3.18 5.52
N LEU A 55 9.62 2.75 5.03
CA LEU A 55 9.50 1.89 3.86
C LEU A 55 8.85 2.68 2.71
N PHE A 56 9.51 2.66 1.57
CA PHE A 56 9.00 3.15 0.30
C PHE A 56 8.37 2.01 -0.50
N PHE A 57 7.26 2.28 -1.17
CA PHE A 57 6.56 1.36 -2.06
C PHE A 57 6.69 1.91 -3.48
N GLY A 58 7.77 1.53 -4.17
CA GLY A 58 8.32 2.32 -5.27
C GLY A 58 8.60 3.76 -4.84
N GLY A 59 8.40 4.71 -5.75
CA GLY A 59 8.33 6.15 -5.48
C GLY A 59 6.92 6.68 -5.24
N LEU A 60 5.89 5.83 -5.24
CA LEU A 60 4.48 6.25 -5.20
C LEU A 60 3.97 6.55 -3.77
N ALA A 61 4.49 5.84 -2.78
CA ALA A 61 4.04 5.98 -1.40
C ALA A 61 5.16 5.60 -0.43
N ARG A 62 5.05 6.07 0.81
CA ARG A 62 5.89 5.58 1.90
C ARG A 62 5.16 5.55 3.23
N ILE A 63 5.66 4.72 4.14
CA ILE A 63 5.24 4.66 5.53
C ILE A 63 6.44 4.91 6.44
N ASP A 64 6.35 5.96 7.24
CA ASP A 64 7.33 6.29 8.27
C ASP A 64 6.84 5.67 9.58
N TYR A 65 7.64 4.77 10.14
CA TYR A 65 7.37 4.17 11.44
C TYR A 65 7.91 5.07 12.55
N VAL A 66 6.99 5.70 13.29
CA VAL A 66 7.30 6.76 14.26
C VAL A 66 7.65 6.17 15.61
N SER A 67 6.74 5.38 16.20
CA SER A 67 6.95 4.81 17.52
C SER A 67 6.12 3.57 17.81
N GLY A 68 6.50 2.87 18.88
CA GLY A 68 5.93 1.61 19.33
C GLY A 68 6.97 0.50 19.53
N GLY A 69 8.25 0.82 19.67
CA GLY A 69 9.33 -0.17 19.83
C GLY A 69 9.64 -0.98 18.56
N LYS A 70 10.46 -2.02 18.66
CA LYS A 70 10.82 -2.85 17.50
C LYS A 70 9.66 -3.77 17.13
N ARG A 71 9.23 -3.76 15.86
CA ARG A 71 8.10 -4.59 15.40
C ARG A 71 8.14 -4.95 13.91
N PRO A 72 7.47 -6.06 13.50
CA PRO A 72 7.25 -6.37 12.10
C PRO A 72 6.19 -5.45 11.47
N LEU A 73 6.48 -4.96 10.27
CA LEU A 73 5.51 -4.48 9.30
C LEU A 73 5.40 -5.54 8.20
N VAL A 74 4.22 -6.14 8.04
CA VAL A 74 3.96 -7.18 7.02
C VAL A 74 3.31 -6.52 5.82
N CYS A 75 4.01 -6.49 4.70
CA CYS A 75 3.64 -5.77 3.50
C CYS A 75 2.97 -6.72 2.49
N PHE A 76 1.78 -6.35 2.03
CA PHE A 76 1.00 -7.05 1.00
C PHE A 76 0.78 -6.13 -0.19
N PHE A 77 1.68 -6.22 -1.16
CA PHE A 77 1.71 -5.42 -2.39
C PHE A 77 2.06 -6.33 -3.56
N SER A 78 1.87 -5.89 -4.80
CA SER A 78 2.35 -6.62 -5.98
C SER A 78 3.79 -7.09 -5.79
N ASN A 79 4.05 -8.34 -6.18
CA ASN A 79 5.37 -8.96 -6.05
C ASN A 79 6.44 -8.23 -6.88
N ASP A 80 6.02 -7.55 -7.94
CA ASP A 80 6.89 -6.78 -8.84
C ASP A 80 7.17 -5.36 -8.28
N LEU A 81 6.40 -4.89 -7.30
CA LEU A 81 6.61 -3.58 -6.68
C LEU A 81 7.76 -3.63 -5.69
N ASN A 82 8.83 -2.89 -5.96
CA ASN A 82 9.99 -2.79 -5.07
C ASN A 82 9.61 -2.11 -3.74
N ILE A 83 10.18 -2.61 -2.64
CA ILE A 83 10.03 -2.00 -1.31
C ILE A 83 11.42 -1.63 -0.80
N HIS A 84 11.67 -0.33 -0.67
CA HIS A 84 12.96 0.19 -0.24
C HIS A 84 12.91 0.69 1.21
N ARG A 85 13.87 0.29 2.03
CA ARG A 85 13.97 0.68 3.44
C ARG A 85 15.07 1.71 3.65
N THR A 86 14.76 2.76 4.40
CA THR A 86 15.75 3.76 4.83
C THR A 86 15.47 4.26 6.25
N LYS A 87 16.38 5.08 6.79
CA LYS A 87 16.12 5.85 8.01
C LYS A 87 15.20 7.03 7.69
N THR A 88 14.26 7.34 8.57
CA THR A 88 13.28 8.42 8.35
C THR A 88 13.96 9.78 8.14
N GLU A 89 15.08 10.05 8.82
CA GLU A 89 15.89 11.27 8.63
C GLU A 89 16.35 11.48 7.17
N LYS A 90 16.62 10.38 6.44
CA LYS A 90 17.06 10.41 5.04
C LYS A 90 15.92 10.29 4.04
N ALA A 91 14.69 10.02 4.50
CA ALA A 91 13.60 9.63 3.61
C ALA A 91 13.20 10.78 2.67
N ASN A 92 13.22 12.03 3.13
CA ASN A 92 12.86 13.17 2.28
C ASN A 92 13.88 13.38 1.16
N ASP A 93 15.18 13.38 1.49
CA ASP A 93 16.24 13.58 0.51
C ASP A 93 16.32 12.41 -0.46
N LEU A 94 16.16 11.18 0.03
CA LEU A 94 16.09 10.00 -0.82
C LEU A 94 14.94 10.11 -1.82
N TRP A 95 13.74 10.54 -1.37
CA TRP A 95 12.60 10.67 -2.27
C TRP A 95 12.86 11.71 -3.36
N ARG A 96 13.40 12.88 -2.99
CA ARG A 96 13.71 13.95 -3.97
C ARG A 96 14.76 13.53 -4.99
N ASN A 97 15.80 12.84 -4.53
CA ASN A 97 16.99 12.59 -5.35
C ASN A 97 16.94 11.27 -6.13
N GLN A 98 16.04 10.34 -5.77
CA GLN A 98 16.03 8.97 -6.32
C GLN A 98 14.68 8.55 -6.90
N LEU A 99 13.69 9.45 -6.94
CA LEU A 99 12.45 9.23 -7.66
C LEU A 99 12.72 9.03 -9.16
N GLY A 100 12.13 7.99 -9.76
CA GLY A 100 12.38 7.66 -11.16
C GLY A 100 13.58 6.76 -11.43
N ASP A 101 14.46 6.56 -10.46
CA ASP A 101 15.63 5.68 -10.58
C ASP A 101 15.52 4.49 -9.61
N LEU A 102 16.03 4.63 -8.39
CA LEU A 102 15.89 3.61 -7.35
C LEU A 102 14.44 3.48 -6.86
N LEU A 103 13.72 4.60 -6.76
CA LEU A 103 12.34 4.65 -6.30
C LEU A 103 11.39 4.69 -7.49
N THR A 104 11.18 3.50 -8.06
CA THR A 104 10.31 3.26 -9.21
C THR A 104 9.26 2.20 -8.88
N PRO A 105 8.03 2.30 -9.41
CA PRO A 105 7.46 3.40 -10.19
C PRO A 105 7.20 4.68 -9.35
N PRO A 106 7.04 5.88 -9.95
CA PRO A 106 7.08 6.12 -11.38
C PRO A 106 8.50 5.98 -11.93
N GLY A 107 8.63 5.65 -13.22
CA GLY A 107 9.92 5.61 -13.92
C GLY A 107 10.41 7.00 -14.34
N ASN A 108 9.50 7.96 -14.50
CA ASN A 108 9.82 9.35 -14.74
C ASN A 108 9.42 10.18 -13.51
N PRO A 109 10.34 10.91 -12.86
CA PRO A 109 10.01 11.73 -11.70
C PRO A 109 9.03 12.87 -12.00
N GLN A 110 8.95 13.35 -13.25
CA GLN A 110 7.97 14.38 -13.64
C GLN A 110 6.51 13.87 -13.55
N ASN A 111 6.29 12.56 -13.54
CA ASN A 111 4.96 11.98 -13.40
C ASN A 111 4.44 11.96 -11.95
N PHE A 112 5.23 12.44 -10.99
CA PHE A 112 4.84 12.45 -9.59
C PHE A 112 5.28 13.75 -8.92
N ASP A 113 4.30 14.56 -8.53
CA ASP A 113 4.53 15.82 -7.84
C ASP A 113 4.63 15.60 -6.33
N LEU A 114 5.83 15.80 -5.79
CA LEU A 114 6.11 15.71 -4.35
C LEU A 114 5.40 16.79 -3.53
N ASN A 115 5.00 17.91 -4.13
CA ASN A 115 4.22 18.97 -3.46
C ASN A 115 2.75 18.57 -3.28
N GLU A 116 2.28 17.62 -4.08
CA GLU A 116 0.91 17.09 -4.06
C GLU A 116 0.82 15.80 -3.21
N VAL A 117 1.66 15.67 -2.18
CA VAL A 117 1.67 14.55 -1.25
C VAL A 117 1.06 14.97 0.10
N LYS A 118 0.08 14.19 0.58
CA LYS A 118 -0.48 14.34 1.94
C LYS A 118 0.19 13.38 2.92
N ALA A 119 0.15 13.74 4.21
CA ALA A 119 0.61 12.90 5.31
C ALA A 119 -0.57 12.49 6.18
N VAL A 120 -0.83 11.18 6.28
CA VAL A 120 -1.89 10.59 7.10
C VAL A 120 -1.27 9.94 8.33
N ARG A 121 -1.60 10.45 9.52
CA ARG A 121 -1.11 9.92 10.80
C ARG A 121 -2.09 8.87 11.31
N LEU A 122 -1.58 7.69 11.64
CA LEU A 122 -2.40 6.56 12.07
C LEU A 122 -1.78 5.88 13.30
N GLU A 123 -2.64 5.36 14.18
CA GLU A 123 -2.24 4.56 15.33
C GLU A 123 -3.03 3.26 15.35
N THR A 124 -2.36 2.12 15.54
CA THR A 124 -3.02 0.80 15.50
C THR A 124 -3.86 0.51 16.74
N GLY A 125 -3.70 1.29 17.81
CA GLY A 125 -4.43 1.11 19.07
C GLY A 125 -4.10 -0.23 19.74
N LYS A 126 -5.11 -0.94 20.24
CA LYS A 126 -4.94 -2.18 21.02
C LYS A 126 -4.94 -3.46 20.18
N GLU A 127 -5.16 -3.35 18.87
CA GLU A 127 -5.32 -4.51 18.00
C GLU A 127 -4.37 -4.47 16.81
N LYS A 128 -4.28 -5.62 16.14
CA LYS A 128 -3.62 -5.73 14.85
C LYS A 128 -4.49 -5.09 13.76
N ARG A 129 -3.92 -4.18 13.00
CA ARG A 129 -4.63 -3.38 11.98
C ARG A 129 -3.91 -3.43 10.64
N ASP A 130 -4.67 -3.23 9.58
CA ASP A 130 -4.14 -3.03 8.23
C ASP A 130 -4.20 -1.54 7.90
N VAL A 131 -3.05 -1.00 7.49
CA VAL A 131 -2.92 0.31 6.86
C VAL A 131 -3.04 0.09 5.35
N MET A 132 -4.22 0.34 4.80
CA MET A 132 -4.52 0.16 3.38
C MET A 132 -4.24 1.44 2.61
N ILE A 133 -3.54 1.32 1.47
CA ILE A 133 -3.32 2.38 0.50
C ILE A 133 -4.12 2.02 -0.75
N SER A 134 -5.11 2.84 -1.09
CA SER A 134 -6.06 2.54 -2.16
C SER A 134 -5.36 2.37 -3.52
N GLY A 135 -5.68 1.28 -4.22
CA GLY A 135 -5.07 0.95 -5.52
C GLY A 135 -3.62 0.46 -5.47
N LEU A 136 -3.01 0.27 -4.28
CA LEU A 136 -1.60 -0.16 -4.18
C LEU A 136 -1.40 -1.43 -3.35
N GLY A 137 -1.97 -1.49 -2.15
CA GLY A 137 -1.79 -2.62 -1.22
C GLY A 137 -2.01 -2.23 0.24
N PHE A 138 -1.54 -3.06 1.16
CA PHE A 138 -1.69 -2.77 2.59
C PHE A 138 -0.51 -3.27 3.43
N ILE A 139 -0.34 -2.64 4.60
CA ILE A 139 0.63 -3.00 5.61
C ILE A 139 -0.10 -3.45 6.85
N THR A 140 0.12 -4.68 7.27
CA THR A 140 -0.39 -5.20 8.53
C THR A 140 0.59 -4.92 9.66
N ILE A 141 0.11 -4.31 10.73
CA ILE A 141 0.93 -3.87 11.87
C ILE A 141 0.27 -4.30 13.19
N GLY A 142 1.08 -4.78 14.13
CA GLY A 142 0.63 -5.13 15.48
C GLY A 142 0.18 -3.91 16.32
N PRO A 143 -0.41 -4.15 17.50
CA PRO A 143 -0.96 -3.10 18.36
C PRO A 143 0.11 -2.13 18.90
N GLY A 144 -0.28 -0.88 19.16
CA GLY A 144 0.56 0.15 19.78
C GLY A 144 1.57 0.82 18.85
N ALA A 145 1.38 0.74 17.53
CA ALA A 145 2.26 1.37 16.55
C ALA A 145 1.70 2.72 16.11
N LYS A 146 2.57 3.73 16.00
CA LYS A 146 2.28 5.03 15.38
C LYS A 146 3.04 5.15 14.06
N VAL A 147 2.33 5.51 13.00
CA VAL A 147 2.88 5.61 11.63
C VAL A 147 2.40 6.87 10.93
N ILE A 148 3.19 7.34 9.98
CA ILE A 148 2.80 8.40 9.05
C ILE A 148 2.90 7.84 7.63
N VAL A 149 1.77 7.76 6.94
CA VAL A 149 1.73 7.35 5.54
C VAL A 149 1.75 8.58 4.67
N ARG A 150 2.61 8.62 3.66
CA ARG A 150 2.67 9.68 2.66
C ARG A 150 2.31 9.12 1.30
N VAL A 151 1.30 9.72 0.69
CA VAL A 151 0.70 9.35 -0.60
C VAL A 151 0.24 10.63 -1.33
N PRO A 152 0.01 10.59 -2.65
CA PRO A 152 -0.63 11.69 -3.37
C PRO A 152 -1.94 12.14 -2.70
N LYS A 153 -2.28 13.43 -2.77
CA LYS A 153 -3.44 14.02 -2.06
C LYS A 153 -4.75 13.28 -2.35
N ASN A 154 -4.93 12.80 -3.58
CA ASN A 154 -6.15 12.13 -4.00
C ASN A 154 -6.21 10.67 -3.55
N VAL A 155 -5.10 10.05 -3.16
CA VAL A 155 -5.08 8.62 -2.79
C VAL A 155 -5.54 8.42 -1.35
N ASP A 156 -6.47 7.51 -1.13
CA ASP A 156 -6.96 7.21 0.22
C ASP A 156 -6.07 6.25 1.00
N VAL A 157 -5.95 6.55 2.29
CA VAL A 157 -5.30 5.69 3.28
C VAL A 157 -6.29 5.38 4.38
N VAL A 158 -6.56 4.09 4.58
CA VAL A 158 -7.59 3.62 5.51
C VAL A 158 -6.96 2.68 6.53
N LEU A 159 -7.28 2.91 7.80
CA LEU A 159 -6.97 1.96 8.88
C LEU A 159 -8.17 1.05 9.09
N ARG A 160 -7.99 -0.25 8.91
CA ARG A 160 -9.06 -1.26 9.05
C ARG A 160 -8.64 -2.43 9.94
N ASN A 161 -9.61 -3.25 10.33
CA ASN A 161 -9.34 -4.52 10.99
C ASN A 161 -8.50 -5.42 10.09
N SER A 162 -7.48 -6.07 10.68
CA SER A 162 -6.60 -6.94 9.92
C SER A 162 -7.36 -8.13 9.37
N ILE A 163 -7.37 -8.29 8.04
CA ILE A 163 -7.91 -9.51 7.40
C ILE A 163 -6.93 -10.68 7.49
N TYR A 164 -5.65 -10.38 7.71
CA TYR A 164 -4.62 -11.39 7.91
C TYR A 164 -4.66 -11.93 9.34
N LYS A 165 -5.27 -13.11 9.53
CA LYS A 165 -5.13 -13.87 10.77
C LYS A 165 -3.80 -14.62 10.73
N VAL A 166 -2.98 -14.45 11.77
CA VAL A 166 -1.80 -15.31 11.93
C VAL A 166 -2.34 -16.72 12.13
N ILE A 167 -2.04 -17.64 11.20
CA ILE A 167 -2.21 -19.07 11.47
C ILE A 167 -1.28 -19.34 12.65
N LYS A 168 -1.84 -19.53 13.86
CA LYS A 168 -1.09 -20.11 14.97
C LYS A 168 -0.61 -21.46 14.45
N LYS A 169 0.68 -21.60 14.13
CA LYS A 169 1.28 -22.92 14.07
C LYS A 169 1.00 -23.55 15.43
N MET A 170 0.11 -24.54 15.47
CA MET A 170 0.04 -25.46 16.59
C MET A 170 1.47 -25.97 16.78
N LYS A 171 2.09 -25.59 17.91
CA LYS A 171 3.24 -26.35 18.39
C LYS A 171 2.68 -27.74 18.67
N LEU A 172 3.02 -28.72 17.83
CA LEU A 172 3.02 -30.09 18.31
C LEU A 172 4.05 -30.12 19.44
N GLN A 173 3.59 -30.22 20.67
CA GLN A 173 4.40 -30.77 21.74
C GLN A 173 4.52 -32.27 21.40
N LEU A 174 5.77 -32.70 21.16
CA LEU A 174 6.16 -34.10 21.23
C LEU A 174 6.05 -34.58 22.68
#